data_AF-A0A086T884-F1
#
_entry.id   AF-A0A086T884-F1
#
_cell.length_a   1.000
_cell.length_b   1.000
_cell.length_c   1.000
_cell.angle_alpha   90.00
_cell.angle_beta   90.00
_cell.angle_gamma   90.00
#
_symmetry.space_group_name_H-M   'P 1'
#
loop_
_entity.id
_entity.type
_entity.pdbx_description
1 polymer ?
#
loop_
_entity_poly.entity_id
_entity_poly.type
_entity_poly.pdbx_seq_one_letter_code
_entity_poly.pdbx_strand_id
1 'polypeptide(L)'
;MLVKHLVLGTLLALRSASALPSPERNDVVDMVNREAEVDMPEERDFNADIIGREAEPQVDTADRDDEGGHGCGDDRQWDSTRKQCICKGPGMIWQPPSRKCRCPDDWQWDGHRCKKPTPPHCGPDASWDGHRCVCKKQGQQWDEHTRTCHCPHGQQWDGHRCKRPEPPRCGPDASWDGHRCVCKKQGQQWDEHTRTCHCPRGQQWDGHRCVCRKQGQIFDPHDKSCRCPNKFHWDGHRCVSSRPGKKSGGGS
;
A
#
# COMPACT_ATOMS: atom_id res chain seq x y z
N MET A 1 28.18 20.20 -48.92
CA MET A 1 27.14 19.24 -49.34
C MET A 1 26.51 18.66 -48.09
N LEU A 2 25.23 18.98 -47.85
CA LEU A 2 24.44 18.49 -46.72
C LEU A 2 24.08 17.01 -46.96
N VAL A 3 24.47 16.12 -46.04
CA VAL A 3 23.93 14.76 -45.97
C VAL A 3 23.08 14.65 -44.71
N LYS A 4 21.76 14.55 -44.94
CA LYS A 4 20.71 14.31 -43.95
C LYS A 4 20.84 12.87 -43.42
N HIS A 5 21.04 12.70 -42.12
CA HIS A 5 20.86 11.41 -41.45
C HIS A 5 19.44 11.30 -40.91
N LEU A 6 18.68 10.38 -41.50
CA LEU A 6 17.36 9.94 -41.09
C LEU A 6 17.46 9.01 -39.87
N VAL A 7 16.63 9.31 -38.88
CA VAL A 7 16.35 8.51 -37.69
C VAL A 7 15.34 7.43 -38.05
N LEU A 8 15.60 6.16 -37.75
CA LEU A 8 14.53 5.18 -37.53
C LEU A 8 14.96 4.16 -36.47
N GLY A 9 14.38 4.30 -35.28
CA GLY A 9 14.46 3.34 -34.19
C GLY A 9 13.32 2.33 -34.28
N THR A 10 13.63 1.07 -34.00
CA THR A 10 12.64 0.01 -33.76
C THR A 10 13.03 -0.73 -32.47
N LEU A 11 12.35 -0.35 -31.38
CA LEU A 11 12.31 -1.07 -30.11
C LEU A 11 11.11 -2.04 -30.17
N LEU A 12 11.38 -3.34 -30.22
CA LEU A 12 10.37 -4.38 -30.01
C LEU A 12 10.43 -4.81 -28.53
N ALA A 13 9.38 -4.46 -27.79
CA ALA A 13 9.20 -4.81 -26.39
C ALA A 13 8.71 -6.26 -26.25
N LEU A 14 9.42 -7.05 -25.43
CA LEU A 14 9.00 -8.36 -24.96
C LEU A 14 7.78 -8.21 -24.02
N ARG A 15 6.70 -8.91 -24.33
CA ARG A 15 5.59 -9.17 -23.40
C ARG A 15 5.82 -10.52 -22.73
N SER A 16 6.23 -10.50 -21.47
CA SER A 16 6.19 -11.67 -20.59
C SER A 16 4.91 -11.60 -19.77
N ALA A 17 4.00 -12.55 -19.98
CA ALA A 17 2.82 -12.75 -19.15
C ALA A 17 3.20 -13.68 -17.99
N SER A 18 3.13 -13.18 -16.76
CA SER A 18 3.31 -13.96 -15.54
C SER A 18 1.93 -14.35 -14.99
N ALA A 19 1.58 -15.62 -15.12
CA ALA A 19 0.42 -16.22 -14.45
C ALA A 19 0.71 -16.34 -12.94
N LEU A 20 -0.21 -15.87 -12.10
CA LEU A 20 -0.20 -16.08 -10.65
C LEU A 20 -1.06 -17.30 -10.30
N PRO A 21 -0.61 -18.19 -9.40
CA PRO A 21 -1.38 -19.34 -8.92
C PRO A 21 -2.31 -18.97 -7.75
N SER A 22 -3.49 -19.62 -7.73
CA SER A 22 -4.43 -19.64 -6.61
C SER A 22 -3.88 -20.40 -5.39
N PRO A 23 -4.19 -20.00 -4.15
CA PRO A 23 -3.92 -20.84 -2.98
C PRO A 23 -5.13 -21.69 -2.60
N GLU A 24 -4.84 -22.96 -2.34
CA GLU A 24 -5.76 -23.98 -1.84
C GLU A 24 -6.07 -23.87 -0.34
N ARG A 25 -7.24 -24.42 -0.03
CA ARG A 25 -7.84 -24.79 1.26
C ARG A 25 -6.86 -25.54 2.18
N ASN A 26 -6.90 -25.26 3.49
CA ASN A 26 -6.59 -26.25 4.51
C ASN A 26 -7.38 -26.00 5.79
N ASP A 27 -8.18 -26.99 6.15
CA ASP A 27 -8.92 -27.16 7.40
C ASP A 27 -7.97 -27.55 8.54
N VAL A 28 -8.22 -27.05 9.75
CA VAL A 28 -7.96 -27.79 11.00
C VAL A 28 -8.95 -27.38 12.08
N VAL A 29 -9.42 -28.42 12.75
CA VAL A 29 -10.49 -28.50 13.75
C VAL A 29 -9.88 -28.37 15.15
N ASP A 30 -10.62 -27.77 16.08
CA ASP A 30 -11.15 -28.39 17.32
C ASP A 30 -10.84 -27.77 18.70
N MET A 31 -11.95 -27.66 19.46
CA MET A 31 -12.22 -27.62 20.93
C MET A 31 -11.42 -26.64 21.84
N VAL A 32 -11.96 -26.02 22.89
CA VAL A 32 -12.87 -26.53 23.94
C VAL A 32 -13.54 -25.38 24.74
N ASN A 33 -14.82 -25.59 25.09
CA ASN A 33 -15.65 -25.09 26.21
C ASN A 33 -15.15 -24.00 27.17
N ARG A 34 -16.07 -23.05 27.47
CA ARG A 34 -16.43 -22.74 28.87
C ARG A 34 -17.83 -22.15 29.00
N GLU A 35 -18.60 -22.79 29.87
CA GLU A 35 -19.98 -22.55 30.26
C GLU A 35 -20.08 -21.38 31.25
N ALA A 36 -21.15 -20.60 31.16
CA ALA A 36 -21.69 -19.81 32.26
C ALA A 36 -23.18 -19.62 32.02
N GLU A 37 -23.98 -20.43 32.72
CA GLU A 37 -25.44 -20.35 32.82
C GLU A 37 -25.84 -19.12 33.64
N VAL A 38 -26.81 -18.34 33.15
CA VAL A 38 -27.65 -17.48 33.99
C VAL A 38 -29.09 -17.58 33.49
N ASP A 39 -29.95 -17.82 34.48
CA ASP A 39 -31.38 -18.13 34.52
C ASP A 39 -32.33 -17.27 33.65
N MET A 40 -33.46 -17.87 33.27
CA MET A 40 -34.55 -17.30 32.45
C MET A 40 -35.44 -16.30 33.26
N PRO A 41 -36.44 -15.66 32.62
CA PRO A 41 -37.76 -16.31 32.53
C PRO A 41 -38.47 -16.21 31.16
N GLU A 42 -39.40 -17.15 31.00
CA GLU A 42 -40.36 -17.42 29.91
C GLU A 42 -41.02 -16.19 29.25
N GLU A 43 -41.23 -16.25 27.93
CA GLU A 43 -42.55 -16.61 27.37
C GLU A 43 -42.56 -16.69 25.83
N ARG A 44 -43.12 -17.82 25.36
CA ARG A 44 -43.99 -18.04 24.18
C ARG A 44 -43.38 -18.39 22.80
N ASP A 45 -43.73 -19.62 22.43
CA ASP A 45 -43.60 -20.30 21.14
C ASP A 45 -44.12 -19.50 19.94
N PHE A 46 -43.37 -19.53 18.82
CA PHE A 46 -43.91 -20.08 17.56
C PHE A 46 -42.80 -20.42 16.54
N ASN A 47 -42.61 -21.72 16.36
CA ASN A 47 -42.21 -22.48 15.16
C ASN A 47 -41.15 -21.97 14.16
N ALA A 48 -40.20 -22.88 13.94
CA ALA A 48 -39.26 -22.95 12.85
C ALA A 48 -39.91 -22.87 11.46
N ASP A 49 -39.27 -22.15 10.54
CA ASP A 49 -38.75 -22.70 9.27
C ASP A 49 -38.04 -21.61 8.47
N ILE A 50 -36.71 -21.57 8.59
CA ILE A 50 -35.81 -20.95 7.62
C ILE A 50 -35.28 -22.08 6.74
N ILE A 51 -35.67 -22.10 5.46
CA ILE A 51 -34.79 -22.62 4.40
C ILE A 51 -34.64 -21.53 3.35
N GLY A 52 -33.37 -21.29 2.99
CA GLY A 52 -32.89 -20.13 2.26
C GLY A 52 -33.46 -19.96 0.85
N ARG A 53 -33.47 -18.68 0.43
CA ARG A 53 -33.37 -18.31 -0.97
C ARG A 53 -32.32 -17.20 -1.11
N GLU A 54 -31.22 -17.64 -1.70
CA GLU A 54 -30.33 -16.94 -2.64
C GLU A 54 -30.81 -15.51 -2.98
N ALA A 55 -30.00 -14.52 -2.60
CA ALA A 55 -30.25 -13.12 -2.87
C ALA A 55 -30.11 -12.84 -4.38
N GLU A 56 -31.24 -12.90 -5.10
CA GLU A 56 -31.39 -12.27 -6.40
C GLU A 56 -31.26 -10.74 -6.27
N PRO A 57 -30.78 -10.03 -7.31
CA PRO A 57 -30.69 -8.57 -7.25
C PRO A 57 -32.10 -8.02 -7.04
N GLN A 58 -32.34 -7.44 -5.87
CA GLN A 58 -33.61 -6.83 -5.51
C GLN A 58 -33.84 -5.62 -6.44
N VAL A 59 -34.55 -5.85 -7.54
CA VAL A 59 -35.32 -4.78 -8.19
C VAL A 59 -36.32 -4.34 -7.15
N ASP A 60 -36.14 -3.13 -6.62
CA ASP A 60 -36.99 -2.52 -5.59
C ASP A 60 -38.48 -2.65 -5.97
N THR A 61 -39.15 -3.71 -5.51
CA THR A 61 -40.61 -3.80 -5.49
C THR A 61 -41.09 -3.04 -4.26
N ALA A 62 -40.94 -1.72 -4.29
CA ALA A 62 -41.48 -0.81 -3.29
C ALA A 62 -42.36 0.23 -3.99
N ASP A 63 -43.46 -0.23 -4.56
CA ASP A 63 -44.67 0.56 -4.86
C ASP A 63 -45.79 -0.46 -5.05
N ARG A 64 -46.21 -1.10 -3.95
CA ARG A 64 -47.37 -2.01 -3.93
C ARG A 64 -48.32 -1.59 -2.82
N ASP A 65 -48.82 -0.37 -2.95
CA ASP A 65 -50.06 0.07 -2.34
C ASP A 65 -51.00 0.55 -3.45
N ASP A 66 -52.20 0.00 -3.42
CA ASP A 66 -53.43 0.45 -4.08
C ASP A 66 -53.72 0.05 -5.54
N GLU A 67 -54.89 -0.55 -5.71
CA GLU A 67 -55.52 -0.92 -6.98
C GLU A 67 -55.68 0.30 -7.89
N GLY A 68 -54.93 0.34 -8.99
CA GLY A 68 -55.22 1.25 -10.11
C GLY A 68 -54.55 2.63 -10.05
N GLY A 69 -53.22 2.67 -10.02
CA GLY A 69 -52.50 3.92 -10.29
C GLY A 69 -51.01 3.70 -10.48
N HIS A 70 -50.48 4.01 -11.67
CA HIS A 70 -49.04 4.11 -11.93
C HIS A 70 -48.44 5.31 -11.19
N GLY A 71 -48.33 5.22 -9.86
CA GLY A 71 -47.95 6.34 -9.00
C GLY A 71 -46.44 6.47 -8.83
N CYS A 72 -45.73 7.08 -9.77
CA CYS A 72 -44.29 7.32 -9.62
C CYS A 72 -43.92 8.46 -8.62
N GLY A 73 -44.89 9.04 -7.91
CA GLY A 73 -44.71 10.27 -7.14
C GLY A 73 -44.44 11.49 -8.03
N ASP A 74 -44.30 12.67 -7.43
CA ASP A 74 -44.29 13.94 -8.17
C ASP A 74 -43.04 14.19 -9.03
N ASP A 75 -41.89 13.61 -8.68
CA ASP A 75 -40.60 13.87 -9.35
C ASP A 75 -40.26 12.87 -10.47
N ARG A 76 -41.06 11.79 -10.62
CA ARG A 76 -40.79 10.69 -11.55
C ARG A 76 -41.98 10.40 -12.47
N GLN A 77 -41.71 9.76 -13.59
CA GLN A 77 -42.67 9.36 -14.60
C GLN A 77 -42.48 7.88 -14.92
N TRP A 78 -43.58 7.17 -15.13
CA TRP A 78 -43.54 5.76 -15.54
C TRP A 78 -43.03 5.64 -16.99
N ASP A 79 -41.98 4.87 -17.17
CA ASP A 79 -41.46 4.48 -18.48
C ASP A 79 -41.94 3.05 -18.80
N SER A 80 -42.86 2.93 -19.76
CA SER A 80 -43.46 1.65 -20.16
C SER A 80 -42.48 0.71 -20.88
N THR A 81 -41.41 1.25 -21.46
CA THR A 81 -40.38 0.45 -22.15
C THR A 81 -39.44 -0.19 -21.13
N ARG A 82 -39.04 0.58 -20.12
CA ARG A 82 -38.18 0.13 -19.01
C ARG A 82 -38.97 -0.53 -17.87
N LYS A 83 -40.30 -0.45 -17.90
CA LYS A 83 -41.22 -0.94 -16.87
C LYS A 83 -40.83 -0.45 -15.46
N GLN A 84 -40.41 0.82 -15.36
CA GLN A 84 -39.98 1.43 -14.10
C GLN A 84 -40.27 2.93 -14.08
N CYS A 85 -40.29 3.52 -12.89
CA CYS A 85 -40.30 4.97 -12.72
C CYS A 85 -38.92 5.56 -13.03
N ILE A 86 -38.87 6.60 -13.88
CA ILE A 86 -37.68 7.38 -14.21
C ILE A 86 -37.86 8.84 -13.80
N CYS A 87 -36.79 9.56 -13.56
CA CYS A 87 -36.88 10.99 -13.21
C CYS A 87 -37.43 11.82 -14.36
N LYS A 88 -38.34 12.76 -14.05
CA LYS A 88 -38.95 13.67 -15.05
C LYS A 88 -37.91 14.61 -15.67
N GLY A 89 -36.95 15.07 -14.88
CA GLY A 89 -35.90 15.98 -15.33
C GLY A 89 -34.84 15.28 -16.18
N PRO A 90 -34.54 15.75 -17.41
CA PRO A 90 -33.49 15.15 -18.23
C PRO A 90 -32.12 15.15 -17.55
N GLY A 91 -31.53 13.95 -17.47
CA GLY A 91 -30.23 13.72 -16.85
C GLY A 91 -30.26 13.63 -15.32
N MET A 92 -31.43 13.72 -14.68
CA MET A 92 -31.55 13.44 -13.25
C MET A 92 -31.48 11.93 -12.97
N ILE A 93 -30.90 11.59 -11.84
CA ILE A 93 -30.82 10.23 -11.29
C ILE A 93 -31.66 10.13 -10.02
N TRP A 94 -32.26 8.97 -9.82
CA TRP A 94 -33.01 8.68 -8.60
C TRP A 94 -32.04 8.42 -7.46
N GLN A 95 -32.27 9.06 -6.31
CA GLN A 95 -31.45 8.89 -5.11
C GLN A 95 -32.26 8.11 -4.06
N PRO A 96 -32.11 6.77 -3.97
CA PRO A 96 -32.90 5.94 -3.05
C PRO A 96 -32.91 6.42 -1.59
N PRO A 97 -31.77 6.84 -1.00
CA PRO A 97 -31.75 7.31 0.39
C PRO A 97 -32.62 8.54 0.64
N SER A 98 -32.74 9.42 -0.35
CA SER A 98 -33.48 10.69 -0.22
C SER A 98 -34.85 10.67 -0.88
N ARG A 99 -35.18 9.59 -1.58
CA ARG A 99 -36.40 9.42 -2.41
C ARG A 99 -36.71 10.64 -3.29
N LYS A 100 -35.67 11.20 -3.92
CA LYS A 100 -35.77 12.37 -4.80
C LYS A 100 -34.91 12.21 -6.04
N CYS A 101 -35.36 12.83 -7.13
CA CYS A 101 -34.54 12.97 -8.32
C CYS A 101 -33.56 14.14 -8.14
N ARG A 102 -32.28 13.88 -8.40
CA ARG A 102 -31.23 14.90 -8.34
C ARG A 102 -30.32 14.78 -9.55
N CYS A 103 -29.62 15.86 -9.88
CA CYS A 103 -28.53 15.74 -10.82
C CYS A 103 -27.41 14.83 -10.27
N PRO A 104 -26.64 14.17 -11.15
CA PRO A 104 -25.43 13.45 -10.75
C PRO A 104 -24.49 14.35 -9.94
N ASP A 105 -23.58 13.74 -9.19
CA ASP A 105 -22.61 14.50 -8.40
C ASP A 105 -21.87 15.50 -9.28
N ASP A 106 -21.77 16.73 -8.78
CA ASP A 106 -21.17 17.90 -9.45
C ASP A 106 -21.92 18.45 -10.65
N TRP A 107 -23.14 17.99 -10.92
CA TRP A 107 -24.02 18.57 -11.92
C TRP A 107 -25.11 19.40 -11.25
N GLN A 108 -25.50 20.49 -11.91
CA GLN A 108 -26.52 21.40 -11.42
C GLN A 108 -27.68 21.46 -12.40
N TRP A 109 -28.89 21.61 -11.85
CA TRP A 109 -30.09 21.81 -12.65
C TRP A 109 -30.15 23.26 -13.13
N ASP A 110 -30.19 23.47 -14.45
CA ASP A 110 -30.25 24.82 -15.04
C ASP A 110 -31.67 25.35 -15.28
N GLY A 111 -32.69 24.61 -14.82
CA GLY A 111 -34.10 24.86 -15.14
C GLY A 111 -34.68 23.91 -16.19
N HIS A 112 -33.83 23.29 -17.03
CA HIS A 112 -34.26 22.43 -18.14
C HIS A 112 -33.60 21.05 -18.16
N ARG A 113 -32.32 20.96 -17.78
CA ARG A 113 -31.56 19.70 -17.73
C ARG A 113 -30.41 19.79 -16.73
N CYS A 114 -29.89 18.64 -16.32
CA CYS A 114 -28.64 18.61 -15.58
C CYS A 114 -27.49 19.05 -16.50
N LYS A 115 -26.71 20.03 -16.04
CA LYS A 115 -25.49 20.50 -16.71
C LYS A 115 -24.34 20.55 -15.71
N LYS A 116 -23.13 20.23 -16.18
CA LYS A 116 -21.92 20.48 -15.40
C LYS A 116 -21.73 22.00 -15.26
N PRO A 117 -21.55 22.53 -14.05
CA PRO A 117 -21.33 23.95 -13.84
C PRO A 117 -20.06 24.40 -14.56
N THR A 118 -20.10 25.58 -15.14
CA THR A 118 -18.99 26.23 -15.84
C THR A 118 -18.76 27.61 -15.20
N PRO A 119 -17.58 27.88 -14.61
CA PRO A 119 -16.46 26.96 -14.43
C PRO A 119 -16.77 25.82 -13.43
N PRO A 120 -16.14 24.64 -13.59
CA PRO A 120 -16.28 23.57 -12.61
C PRO A 120 -15.72 24.00 -11.25
N HIS A 121 -16.20 23.36 -10.19
CA HIS A 121 -15.74 23.67 -8.84
C HIS A 121 -14.33 23.09 -8.61
N CYS A 122 -13.32 23.95 -8.61
CA CYS A 122 -11.91 23.58 -8.41
C CYS A 122 -11.50 23.41 -6.94
N GLY A 123 -12.45 23.51 -5.99
CA GLY A 123 -12.13 23.45 -4.56
C GLY A 123 -11.34 24.68 -4.06
N PRO A 124 -10.89 24.67 -2.79
CA PRO A 124 -10.25 25.82 -2.17
C PRO A 124 -8.81 26.06 -2.64
N ASP A 125 -8.09 25.02 -3.08
CA ASP A 125 -6.65 25.09 -3.39
C ASP A 125 -6.32 25.35 -4.86
N ALA A 126 -7.34 25.38 -5.73
CA ALA A 126 -7.19 25.64 -7.16
C ALA A 126 -8.15 26.74 -7.64
N SER A 127 -7.87 27.28 -8.81
CA SER A 127 -8.69 28.25 -9.52
C SER A 127 -8.87 27.81 -10.97
N TRP A 128 -10.00 28.14 -11.58
CA TRP A 128 -10.21 27.91 -13.00
C TRP A 128 -9.45 28.95 -13.83
N ASP A 129 -8.62 28.52 -14.78
CA ASP A 129 -7.84 29.41 -15.67
C ASP A 129 -8.55 29.77 -16.98
N GLY A 130 -9.78 29.27 -17.20
CA GLY A 130 -10.51 29.36 -18.46
C GLY A 130 -10.67 28.00 -19.15
N HIS A 131 -9.76 27.05 -18.89
CA HIS A 131 -9.74 25.74 -19.53
C HIS A 131 -9.62 24.58 -18.55
N ARG A 132 -8.94 24.76 -17.42
CA ARG A 132 -8.75 23.73 -16.40
C ARG A 132 -8.60 24.36 -15.01
N CYS A 133 -8.75 23.52 -13.99
CA CYS A 133 -8.35 23.89 -12.64
C CYS A 133 -6.82 23.93 -12.54
N VAL A 134 -6.28 25.03 -12.05
CA VAL A 134 -4.85 25.25 -11.80
C VAL A 134 -4.61 25.51 -10.33
N CYS A 135 -3.56 24.90 -9.78
CA CYS A 135 -3.22 25.03 -8.37
C CYS A 135 -2.72 26.43 -8.03
N LYS A 136 -3.21 26.97 -6.91
CA LYS A 136 -2.79 28.29 -6.41
C LYS A 136 -1.35 28.28 -5.89
N LYS A 137 -0.92 27.15 -5.31
CA LYS A 137 0.42 26.92 -4.79
C LYS A 137 1.38 26.53 -5.91
N GLN A 138 2.50 27.24 -6.02
CA GLN A 138 3.45 27.07 -7.12
C GLN A 138 4.10 25.68 -7.14
N GLY A 139 4.10 25.05 -8.31
CA GLY A 139 4.71 23.73 -8.51
C GLY A 139 3.84 22.55 -8.09
N GLN A 140 2.65 22.78 -7.52
CA GLN A 140 1.67 21.72 -7.33
C GLN A 140 0.96 21.37 -8.64
N GLN A 141 0.51 20.13 -8.74
CA GLN A 141 -0.24 19.57 -9.86
C GLN A 141 -1.68 19.30 -9.44
N TRP A 142 -2.61 19.61 -10.34
CA TRP A 142 -4.02 19.35 -10.13
C TRP A 142 -4.35 17.90 -10.48
N ASP A 143 -5.00 17.21 -9.55
CA ASP A 143 -5.60 15.91 -9.78
C ASP A 143 -7.08 16.08 -10.13
N GLU A 144 -7.49 15.67 -11.33
CA GLU A 144 -8.90 15.76 -11.73
C GLU A 144 -9.79 14.74 -11.01
N HIS A 145 -9.25 13.58 -10.64
CA HIS A 145 -9.99 12.51 -9.98
C HIS A 145 -10.24 12.84 -8.51
N THR A 146 -9.21 13.26 -7.79
CA THR A 146 -9.33 13.60 -6.36
C THR A 146 -9.73 15.05 -6.12
N ARG A 147 -9.63 15.91 -7.14
CA ARG A 147 -9.89 17.37 -7.08
C ARG A 147 -9.06 18.06 -6.02
N THR A 148 -7.79 17.68 -5.97
CA THR A 148 -6.83 18.22 -5.02
C THR A 148 -5.54 18.62 -5.72
N CYS A 149 -4.82 19.55 -5.10
CA CYS A 149 -3.49 19.92 -5.51
C CYS A 149 -2.45 19.17 -4.68
N HIS A 150 -1.51 18.52 -5.37
CA HIS A 150 -0.44 17.77 -4.71
C HIS A 150 0.92 18.10 -5.33
N CYS A 151 1.99 17.85 -4.59
CA CYS A 151 3.33 17.99 -5.16
C CYS A 151 3.62 16.83 -6.13
N PRO A 152 4.39 17.07 -7.21
CA PRO A 152 4.81 16.01 -8.12
C PRO A 152 5.50 14.88 -7.37
N HIS A 153 5.48 13.68 -7.97
CA HIS A 153 6.06 12.49 -7.34
C HIS A 153 7.48 12.72 -6.82
N GLY A 154 7.72 12.34 -5.55
CA GLY A 154 9.01 12.51 -4.88
C GLY A 154 9.31 13.94 -4.40
N GLN A 155 8.34 14.86 -4.44
CA GLN A 155 8.46 16.20 -3.88
C GLN A 155 7.50 16.39 -2.70
N GLN A 156 7.89 17.29 -1.80
CA GLN A 156 7.11 17.71 -0.65
C GLN A 156 6.99 19.23 -0.64
N TRP A 157 5.88 19.71 -0.06
CA TRP A 157 5.66 21.14 0.12
C TRP A 157 6.54 21.65 1.26
N ASP A 158 7.45 22.58 0.97
CA ASP A 158 8.36 23.15 1.98
C ASP A 158 7.82 24.42 2.68
N GLY A 159 6.56 24.78 2.42
CA GLY A 159 5.96 26.04 2.84
C GLY A 159 5.82 27.06 1.71
N HIS A 160 6.67 26.98 0.68
CA HIS A 160 6.72 27.95 -0.42
C HIS A 160 6.60 27.32 -1.81
N ARG A 161 7.17 26.13 -2.01
CA ARG A 161 7.12 25.40 -3.27
C ARG A 161 7.28 23.90 -3.06
N CYS A 162 6.95 23.11 -4.08
CA CYS A 162 7.33 21.72 -4.10
C CYS A 162 8.85 21.58 -4.26
N LYS A 163 9.49 20.88 -3.33
CA LYS A 163 10.91 20.53 -3.38
C LYS A 163 11.08 19.05 -3.16
N ARG A 164 12.07 18.47 -3.82
CA ARG A 164 12.55 17.14 -3.42
C ARG A 164 13.19 17.28 -2.03
N PRO A 165 12.82 16.45 -1.05
CA PRO A 165 13.48 16.46 0.25
C PRO A 165 14.98 16.24 0.07
N GLU A 166 15.79 16.97 0.84
CA GLU A 166 17.23 16.73 0.85
C GLU A 166 17.53 15.31 1.34
N PRO A 167 18.56 14.63 0.79
CA PRO A 167 18.98 13.36 1.30
C PRO A 167 19.31 13.46 2.80
N PRO A 168 18.98 12.45 3.61
CA PRO A 168 19.43 12.39 4.99
C PRO A 168 20.94 12.59 5.09
N ARG A 169 21.39 13.37 6.09
CA ARG A 169 22.83 13.51 6.36
C ARG A 169 23.36 12.22 6.99
N CYS A 170 24.07 11.44 6.18
CA CYS A 170 24.67 10.15 6.56
C CYS A 170 25.95 10.24 7.42
N GLY A 171 26.21 11.38 8.09
CA GLY A 171 27.45 11.56 8.85
C GLY A 171 28.72 11.52 7.98
N PRO A 172 29.93 11.56 8.60
CA PRO A 172 31.19 11.63 7.87
C PRO A 172 31.63 10.31 7.24
N ASP A 173 31.22 9.17 7.80
CA ASP A 173 31.71 7.83 7.42
C ASP A 173 30.77 7.07 6.45
N ALA A 174 29.64 7.66 6.07
CA ALA A 174 28.71 7.10 5.10
C ALA A 174 28.33 8.09 4.00
N SER A 175 27.70 7.59 2.95
CA SER A 175 27.15 8.34 1.83
C SER A 175 25.75 7.85 1.50
N TRP A 176 24.88 8.73 1.02
CA TRP A 176 23.56 8.35 0.54
C TRP A 176 23.66 7.70 -0.84
N ASP A 177 23.14 6.49 -1.01
CA ASP A 177 23.15 5.75 -2.28
C ASP A 177 21.92 6.03 -3.18
N GLY A 178 21.00 6.88 -2.72
CA GLY A 178 19.70 7.12 -3.35
C GLY A 178 18.53 6.60 -2.52
N HIS A 179 18.77 5.57 -1.69
CA HIS A 179 17.74 4.90 -0.88
C HIS A 179 18.08 4.83 0.60
N ARG A 180 19.37 4.71 0.95
CA ARG A 180 19.84 4.63 2.33
C ARG A 180 21.26 5.18 2.49
N CYS A 181 21.66 5.39 3.73
CA CYS A 181 23.06 5.64 4.06
C CYS A 181 23.87 4.34 3.99
N VAL A 182 24.96 4.36 3.24
CA VAL A 182 25.89 3.23 3.09
C VAL A 182 27.29 3.61 3.58
N CYS A 183 27.90 2.71 4.35
CA CYS A 183 29.22 2.93 4.91
C CYS A 183 30.30 2.95 3.83
N LYS A 184 31.21 3.93 3.91
CA LYS A 184 32.35 4.05 2.99
C LYS A 184 33.36 2.90 3.15
N LYS A 185 33.49 2.39 4.38
CA LYS A 185 34.39 1.29 4.73
C LYS A 185 33.69 -0.05 4.54
N GLN A 186 34.31 -0.95 3.79
CA GLN A 186 33.73 -2.25 3.44
C GLN A 186 33.49 -3.12 4.68
N GLY A 187 32.31 -3.76 4.74
CA GLY A 187 31.94 -4.67 5.84
C GLY A 187 31.42 -3.97 7.11
N GLN A 188 31.45 -2.64 7.18
CA GLN A 188 30.74 -1.89 8.23
C GLN A 188 29.25 -1.82 7.93
N GLN A 189 28.46 -1.78 9.00
CA GLN A 189 27.01 -1.62 8.98
C GLN A 189 26.67 -0.21 9.45
N TRP A 190 25.69 0.39 8.78
CA TRP A 190 25.16 1.70 9.14
C TRP A 190 24.18 1.56 10.30
N ASP A 191 24.39 2.32 11.36
CA ASP A 191 23.42 2.49 12.45
C ASP A 191 22.65 3.79 12.23
N GLU A 192 21.33 3.69 12.03
CA GLU A 192 20.47 4.84 11.77
C GLU A 192 20.27 5.72 13.01
N HIS A 193 20.31 5.13 14.20
CA HIS A 193 20.06 5.84 15.46
C HIS A 193 21.27 6.71 15.84
N THR A 194 22.47 6.15 15.77
CA THR A 194 23.72 6.86 16.10
C THR A 194 24.30 7.60 14.89
N ARG A 195 23.81 7.33 13.68
CA ARG A 195 24.30 7.88 12.40
C ARG A 195 25.78 7.64 12.20
N THR A 196 26.22 6.42 12.47
CA THR A 196 27.63 6.03 12.41
C THR A 196 27.77 4.63 11.82
N CYS A 197 28.95 4.36 11.28
CA CYS A 197 29.31 3.05 10.74
C CYS A 197 30.08 2.23 11.78
N HIS A 198 29.64 1.00 12.00
CA HIS A 198 30.27 0.10 12.96
C HIS A 198 30.49 -1.28 12.35
N CYS A 199 31.48 -2.01 12.87
CA CYS A 199 31.61 -3.41 12.52
C CYS A 199 30.47 -4.22 13.14
N PRO A 200 30.06 -5.33 12.49
CA PRO A 200 29.04 -6.22 13.03
C PRO A 200 29.42 -6.73 14.44
N ARG A 201 28.44 -7.19 15.20
CA ARG A 201 28.64 -7.65 16.59
C ARG A 201 29.83 -8.63 16.70
N GLY A 202 30.71 -8.37 17.66
CA GLY A 202 31.89 -9.20 17.94
C GLY A 202 33.09 -8.95 17.01
N GLN A 203 32.96 -8.05 16.03
CA GLN A 203 34.04 -7.66 15.13
C GLN A 203 34.61 -6.27 15.48
N GLN A 204 35.84 -6.03 15.05
CA GLN A 204 36.55 -4.76 15.17
C GLN A 204 37.21 -4.42 13.82
N TRP A 205 37.34 -3.13 13.54
CA TRP A 205 38.07 -2.66 12.37
C TRP A 205 39.57 -2.85 12.57
N ASP A 206 40.24 -3.57 11.67
CA ASP A 206 41.71 -3.78 11.70
C ASP A 206 42.50 -2.71 10.93
N GLY A 207 41.81 -1.74 10.32
CA GLY A 207 42.39 -0.76 9.40
C GLY A 207 41.89 -0.94 7.96
N HIS A 208 41.54 -2.17 7.56
CA HIS A 208 41.14 -2.52 6.21
C HIS A 208 39.77 -3.21 6.11
N ARG A 209 39.40 -4.04 7.09
CA ARG A 209 38.13 -4.75 7.15
C ARG A 209 37.68 -5.01 8.59
N CYS A 210 36.42 -5.42 8.74
CA CYS A 210 35.94 -5.94 10.02
C CYS A 210 36.47 -7.36 10.22
N VAL A 211 37.12 -7.60 11.37
CA VAL A 211 37.67 -8.90 11.77
C VAL A 211 37.18 -9.26 13.16
N CYS A 212 37.13 -10.54 13.49
CA CYS A 212 36.75 -10.98 14.83
C CYS A 212 37.71 -10.44 15.88
N ARG A 213 37.14 -9.88 16.96
CA ARG A 213 37.92 -9.26 18.05
C ARG A 213 38.85 -10.26 18.75
N LYS A 214 38.42 -11.51 18.83
CA LYS A 214 39.13 -12.61 19.49
C LYS A 214 40.08 -13.30 18.51
N GLN A 215 41.33 -13.48 18.93
CA GLN A 215 42.41 -13.95 18.05
C GLN A 215 42.15 -15.37 17.52
N GLY A 216 42.24 -15.53 16.20
CA GLY A 216 42.04 -16.81 15.53
C GLY A 216 40.58 -17.20 15.32
N GLN A 217 39.61 -16.38 15.75
CA GLN A 217 38.22 -16.57 15.36
C GLN A 217 37.98 -16.06 13.93
N ILE A 218 37.09 -16.74 13.23
CA ILE A 218 36.58 -16.37 11.91
C ILE A 218 35.10 -16.00 12.04
N PHE A 219 34.63 -15.10 11.19
CA PHE A 219 33.22 -14.73 11.16
C PHE A 219 32.43 -15.78 10.38
N ASP A 220 31.41 -16.34 11.02
CA ASP A 220 30.45 -17.24 10.41
C ASP A 220 29.27 -16.40 9.85
N PRO A 221 29.04 -16.38 8.52
CA PRO A 221 27.94 -15.63 7.92
C PRO A 221 26.55 -16.20 8.23
N HIS A 222 26.43 -17.51 8.48
CA HIS A 222 25.15 -18.16 8.76
C HIS A 222 24.67 -17.79 10.15
N ASP A 223 25.59 -17.89 11.11
CA ASP A 223 25.31 -17.64 12.51
C ASP A 223 25.49 -16.17 12.92
N LYS A 224 26.00 -15.34 11.99
CA LYS A 224 26.35 -13.93 12.20
C LYS A 224 27.21 -13.71 13.45
N SER A 225 28.14 -14.63 13.72
CA SER A 225 28.97 -14.60 14.92
C SER A 225 30.40 -15.06 14.69
N CYS A 226 31.30 -14.64 15.57
CA CYS A 226 32.71 -15.04 15.53
C CYS A 226 32.92 -16.37 16.24
N ARG A 227 33.55 -17.32 15.54
CA ARG A 227 33.72 -18.71 15.99
C ARG A 227 35.13 -19.21 15.69
N CYS A 228 35.59 -20.22 16.42
CA CYS A 228 36.83 -20.88 16.04
C CYS A 228 36.62 -21.69 14.74
N PRO A 229 37.62 -21.75 13.85
CA PRO A 229 37.58 -22.59 12.67
C PRO A 229 37.30 -24.05 13.02
N ASN A 230 36.77 -24.81 12.06
CA ASN A 230 36.51 -26.24 12.24
C ASN A 230 37.75 -26.97 12.79
N LYS A 231 37.56 -27.79 13.83
CA LYS A 231 38.60 -28.54 14.59
C LYS A 231 39.41 -27.72 15.61
N PHE A 232 39.07 -26.45 15.81
CA PHE A 232 39.63 -25.61 16.88
C PHE A 232 38.55 -25.27 17.90
N HIS A 233 38.94 -25.15 19.16
CA HIS A 233 38.07 -24.64 20.23
C HIS A 233 38.73 -23.45 20.91
N TRP A 234 37.93 -22.64 21.60
CA TRP A 234 38.42 -21.48 22.34
C TRP A 234 39.00 -21.93 23.69
N ASP A 235 40.28 -21.63 23.96
CA ASP A 235 40.94 -21.95 25.24
C ASP A 235 40.79 -20.86 26.31
N GLY A 236 40.07 -19.78 26.02
CA GLY A 236 40.00 -18.57 26.85
C GLY A 236 40.73 -17.37 26.23
N HIS A 237 41.76 -17.63 25.42
CA HIS A 237 42.65 -16.61 24.84
C HIS A 237 42.75 -16.67 23.32
N ARG A 238 42.75 -17.86 22.72
CA ARG A 238 42.85 -18.09 21.27
C ARG A 238 42.18 -19.40 20.85
N CYS A 239 42.02 -19.58 19.54
CA CYS A 239 41.58 -20.86 18.99
C CYS A 239 42.74 -21.87 18.96
N VAL A 240 42.60 -23.00 19.65
CA VAL A 240 43.61 -24.07 19.71
C VAL A 240 43.07 -25.38 19.15
N SER A 241 43.95 -26.19 18.54
CA SER A 241 43.56 -27.45 17.92
C SER A 241 43.22 -28.51 18.96
N SER A 242 42.11 -29.22 18.79
CA SER A 242 41.68 -30.28 19.72
C SER A 242 42.47 -31.60 19.60
N ARG A 243 43.71 -31.61 19.08
CA ARG A 243 44.48 -32.87 18.98
C ARG A 243 44.88 -33.36 20.38
N PRO A 244 44.70 -34.66 20.70
CA PRO A 244 45.25 -35.22 21.91
C PRO A 244 46.77 -35.19 21.83
N GLY A 245 47.43 -34.67 22.86
CA GLY A 245 48.88 -34.73 22.98
C GLY A 245 49.33 -36.19 22.97
N LYS A 246 49.96 -36.64 21.87
CA LYS A 246 50.90 -37.76 21.96
C LYS A 246 52.04 -37.29 22.85
N LYS A 247 52.08 -37.75 24.11
CA LYS A 247 53.29 -37.72 24.92
C LYS A 247 54.36 -38.50 24.15
N SER A 248 55.30 -37.81 23.54
CA SER A 248 56.60 -38.38 23.19
C SER A 248 57.36 -38.64 24.48
N GLY A 249 57.06 -39.75 25.14
CA GLY A 249 57.89 -40.31 26.21
C GLY A 249 59.08 -40.98 25.56
N GLY A 250 60.16 -40.23 25.39
CA GLY A 250 61.48 -40.78 25.07
C GLY A 250 62.25 -41.06 26.36
N GLY A 251 62.91 -42.21 26.40
CA GLY A 251 64.15 -42.46 27.12
C GLY A 251 64.04 -42.65 28.64
N SER A 252 64.15 -43.90 29.10
CA SER A 252 65.44 -44.52 29.45
C SER A 252 65.24 -46.03 29.68
#